data_AF-A0A397SKC0-F1
#
_entry.id   AF-A0A397SKC0-F1
#
_cell.length_a   1.000
_cell.length_b   1.000
_cell.length_c   1.000
_cell.angle_alpha   90.00
_cell.angle_beta   90.00
_cell.angle_gamma   90.00
#
_symmetry.space_group_name_H-M   'P 1'
#
loop_
_entity.id
_entity.type
_entity.pdbx_description
1 polymer ?
#
loop_
_entity_poly.entity_id
_entity_poly.type
_entity_poly.pdbx_seq_one_letter_code
_entity_poly.pdbx_strand_id
1 'polypeptide(L)'
;MVHEEFLAIKICQGLRPRFSIKVPQVIDDIAKQCVDADPSKRPTAEYLFENFDEWWRHRQDSEIHKQIEEADEFNKKQPYLTKSSFNTEPLYTTHPQAVDPQAVDY
;
A
#
# COMPACT_ATOMS: atom_id res chain seq x y z
N MET A 1 -9.36 -5.01 -21.33
CA MET A 1 -8.40 -5.64 -22.28
C MET A 1 -7.25 -4.74 -22.72
N VAL A 2 -7.37 -3.81 -23.69
CA VAL A 2 -6.19 -3.05 -24.18
C VAL A 2 -5.50 -2.22 -23.07
N HIS A 3 -6.28 -1.64 -22.15
CA HIS A 3 -5.73 -0.90 -21.01
C HIS A 3 -4.94 -1.77 -20.02
N GLU A 4 -5.24 -3.07 -19.90
CA GLU A 4 -4.57 -3.98 -18.96
C GLU A 4 -3.24 -4.49 -19.51
N GLU A 5 -3.15 -4.77 -20.81
CA GLU A 5 -1.90 -5.21 -21.45
C GLU A 5 -0.80 -4.15 -21.31
N PHE A 6 -1.14 -2.87 -21.51
CA PHE A 6 -0.19 -1.78 -21.28
C PHE A 6 0.26 -1.65 -19.83
N LEU A 7 -0.63 -1.94 -18.87
CA LEU A 7 -0.28 -1.91 -17.45
C LEU A 7 0.65 -3.07 -17.08
N ALA A 8 0.33 -4.29 -17.53
CA ALA A 8 1.18 -5.46 -17.30
C ALA A 8 2.59 -5.24 -17.84
N ILE A 9 2.71 -4.71 -19.07
CA ILE A 9 4.02 -4.36 -19.67
C ILE A 9 4.76 -3.35 -18.79
N LYS A 10 4.11 -2.27 -18.34
CA LYS A 10 4.74 -1.27 -17.48
C LYS A 10 5.20 -1.87 -16.14
N ILE A 11 4.42 -2.76 -15.53
CA ILE A 11 4.80 -3.46 -14.30
C ILE A 11 6.01 -4.36 -14.55
N CYS A 12 6.04 -5.13 -15.65
CA CYS A 12 7.20 -5.92 -16.03
C CYS A 12 8.45 -5.05 -16.29
N GLN A 13 8.26 -3.81 -16.76
CA GLN A 13 9.32 -2.81 -16.93
C GLN A 13 9.71 -2.07 -15.63
N GLY A 14 9.14 -2.44 -14.48
CA GLY A 14 9.51 -1.90 -13.18
C GLY A 14 8.60 -0.78 -12.67
N LEU A 15 7.46 -0.50 -13.30
CA LEU A 15 6.45 0.39 -12.71
C LEU A 15 5.98 -0.20 -11.37
N ARG A 16 6.10 0.57 -10.30
CA ARG A 16 5.65 0.22 -8.96
C ARG A 16 4.80 1.34 -8.36
N PRO A 17 3.77 0.99 -7.56
CA PRO A 17 3.00 1.98 -6.82
C PRO A 17 3.91 2.85 -5.93
N ARG A 18 3.52 4.10 -5.74
CA ARG A 18 4.16 5.04 -4.80
C ARG A 18 3.06 5.88 -4.14
N PHE A 19 3.29 6.25 -2.89
CA PHE A 19 2.39 7.17 -2.20
C PHE A 19 2.53 8.57 -2.77
N SER A 20 1.40 9.25 -2.98
CA SER A 20 1.34 10.66 -3.35
C SER A 20 1.31 11.60 -2.15
N ILE A 21 1.28 11.03 -0.94
CA ILE A 21 1.30 11.73 0.34
C ILE A 21 2.54 11.31 1.12
N LYS A 22 2.93 12.09 2.14
CA LYS A 22 3.93 11.62 3.10
C LYS A 22 3.32 10.46 3.90
N VAL A 23 4.06 9.37 4.04
CA VAL A 23 3.72 8.24 4.90
C VAL A 23 4.89 8.00 5.87
N PRO A 24 4.70 7.26 6.97
CA PRO A 24 5.81 6.81 7.81
C PRO A 24 6.84 6.05 6.97
N GLN A 25 8.13 6.28 7.23
CA GLN A 25 9.22 5.68 6.46
C GLN A 25 9.14 4.15 6.48
N VAL A 26 8.82 3.58 7.65
CA VAL A 26 8.66 2.14 7.81
C VAL A 26 7.54 1.55 6.95
N ILE A 27 6.45 2.31 6.72
CA ILE A 27 5.35 1.90 5.84
C ILE A 27 5.76 1.98 4.37
N ASP A 28 6.48 3.03 3.98
CA ASP A 28 7.02 3.18 2.62
C ASP A 28 7.97 2.03 2.27
N ASP A 29 8.84 1.65 3.20
CA ASP A 29 9.80 0.56 2.98
C ASP A 29 9.12 -0.81 2.91
N ILE A 30 8.15 -1.10 3.78
CA ILE A 30 7.33 -2.32 3.69
C ILE A 30 6.58 -2.36 2.35
N ALA A 31 5.94 -1.26 1.95
CA ALA A 31 5.19 -1.21 0.70
C ALA A 31 6.08 -1.50 -0.51
N LYS A 32 7.31 -0.95 -0.54
CA LYS A 32 8.29 -1.25 -1.59
C LYS A 32 8.70 -2.72 -1.61
N GLN A 33 8.96 -3.32 -0.44
CA GLN A 33 9.33 -4.73 -0.34
C GLN A 33 8.19 -5.64 -0.81
N CYS A 34 6.94 -5.34 -0.44
CA CYS A 34 5.75 -6.10 -0.87
C CYS A 34 5.59 -6.16 -2.40
N VAL A 35 5.98 -5.10 -3.10
CA VAL A 35 5.90 -5.01 -4.57
C VAL A 35 7.24 -5.25 -5.26
N ASP A 36 8.25 -5.76 -4.57
CA ASP A 36 9.57 -6.01 -5.17
C ASP A 36 9.43 -6.96 -6.38
N ALA A 37 10.20 -6.67 -7.43
CA ALA A 37 10.27 -7.49 -8.62
C ALA A 37 10.81 -8.90 -8.30
N ASP A 38 11.75 -8.97 -7.37
CA ASP A 38 12.31 -10.20 -6.84
C ASP A 38 11.39 -10.77 -5.75
N PRO A 39 10.73 -11.93 -5.99
CA PRO A 39 9.84 -12.53 -5.01
C PRO A 39 10.54 -12.87 -3.69
N SER A 40 11.86 -13.10 -3.70
CA SER A 40 12.62 -13.44 -2.48
C SER A 40 12.79 -12.26 -1.51
N LYS A 41 12.59 -11.02 -1.99
CA LYS A 41 12.65 -9.80 -1.17
C LYS A 41 11.28 -9.41 -0.59
N ARG A 42 10.22 -10.12 -0.98
CA ARG A 42 8.87 -9.83 -0.46
C ARG A 42 8.76 -10.41 0.95
N PRO A 43 8.24 -9.64 1.92
CA PRO A 43 8.01 -10.14 3.26
C PRO A 43 6.90 -11.20 3.24
N THR A 44 6.98 -12.14 4.18
CA THR A 44 5.88 -13.09 4.41
C THR A 44 4.72 -12.39 5.12
N ALA A 45 3.52 -12.92 4.95
CA ALA A 45 2.35 -12.43 5.67
C ALA A 45 2.52 -12.55 7.20
N GLU A 46 3.18 -13.61 7.66
CA GLU A 46 3.51 -13.83 9.07
C GLU A 46 4.43 -12.72 9.60
N TYR A 47 5.52 -12.42 8.90
CA TYR A 47 6.44 -11.34 9.28
C TYR A 47 5.71 -9.99 9.38
N LEU A 48 4.87 -9.67 8.40
CA LEU A 48 4.08 -8.43 8.42
C LEU A 48 3.10 -8.40 9.60
N PHE A 49 2.42 -9.52 9.86
CA PHE A 49 1.47 -9.63 10.96
C PHE A 49 2.14 -9.37 12.31
N GLU A 50 3.27 -10.02 12.57
CA GLU A 50 4.02 -9.85 13.82
C GLU A 50 4.46 -8.39 14.04
N ASN A 51 5.01 -7.75 13.00
CA ASN A 51 5.43 -6.34 13.08
C ASN A 51 4.23 -5.41 13.35
N PHE A 52 3.12 -5.61 12.63
CA PHE A 52 1.94 -4.76 12.79
C PHE A 52 1.25 -4.97 14.15
N ASP A 53 1.24 -6.20 14.66
CA ASP A 53 0.71 -6.54 15.99
C ASP A 53 1.57 -5.92 17.11
N GLU A 54 2.91 -5.93 16.96
CA GLU A 54 3.82 -5.24 17.88
C GLU A 54 3.55 -3.73 17.90
N TRP A 55 3.45 -3.09 16.73
CA TRP A 55 3.13 -1.66 16.63
C TRP A 55 1.78 -1.32 17.23
N TRP A 56 0.79 -2.20 17.05
CA TRP A 56 -0.52 -2.03 17.63
C TRP A 56 -0.47 -2.06 19.16
N ARG A 57 0.25 -3.03 19.74
CA ARG A 57 0.43 -3.15 21.20
C ARG A 57 1.18 -1.97 21.81
N HIS A 58 2.17 -1.45 21.11
CA HIS A 58 3.05 -0.38 21.59
C HIS A 58 2.76 0.98 20.95
N ARG A 59 1.51 1.19 20.48
CA ARG A 59 1.12 2.33 19.65
C ARG A 59 1.66 3.67 20.17
N GLN A 60 1.42 4.01 21.43
CA GLN A 60 1.72 5.36 21.94
C GLN A 60 3.22 5.67 22.09
N ASP A 61 4.05 4.65 22.33
CA ASP A 61 5.50 4.84 22.55
C ASP A 61 6.35 4.41 21.35
N SER A 62 5.71 3.85 20.33
CA SER A 62 6.40 3.36 19.14
C SER A 62 6.94 4.49 18.26
N GLU A 63 8.12 4.26 17.68
CA GLU A 63 8.72 5.19 16.72
C GLU A 63 7.82 5.43 15.50
N ILE A 64 7.04 4.42 15.10
CA ILE A 64 6.07 4.56 14.00
C ILE A 64 4.97 5.57 14.33
N HIS A 65 4.53 5.69 15.58
CA HIS A 65 3.50 6.66 15.95
C HIS A 65 3.96 8.10 15.78
N LYS A 66 5.20 8.41 16.17
CA LYS A 66 5.81 9.73 15.91
C LYS A 66 5.87 10.02 14.41
N GLN A 67 6.29 9.04 13.60
CA GLN A 67 6.33 9.20 12.14
C GLN A 67 4.93 9.40 11.53
N ILE A 68 3.89 8.76 12.09
CA ILE A 68 2.49 8.98 11.69
C ILE A 68 2.09 10.43 11.97
N GLU A 69 2.33 10.93 13.17
CA GLU A 69 1.99 12.31 13.53
C GLU A 69 2.71 13.33 12.63
N GLU A 70 4.01 13.14 12.39
CA GLU A 70 4.78 13.99 11.48
C GLU A 70 4.27 13.96 10.03
N ALA A 71 3.91 12.77 9.55
CA ALA A 71 3.35 12.60 8.20
C ALA A 71 1.99 13.31 8.09
N ASP A 72 1.12 13.14 9.09
CA ASP A 72 -0.20 13.77 9.15
C ASP A 72 -0.10 15.29 9.22
N GLU A 73 0.78 15.83 10.06
CA GLU A 73 1.01 17.27 10.13
C GLU A 73 1.52 17.86 8.80
N PHE A 74 2.42 17.15 8.12
CA PHE A 74 2.91 17.55 6.81
C PHE A 74 1.79 17.53 5.75
N ASN A 75 1.02 16.43 5.70
CA ASN A 75 -0.05 16.26 4.73
C ASN A 75 -1.20 17.25 4.94
N LYS A 76 -1.52 17.60 6.19
CA LYS A 76 -2.53 18.63 6.53
C LYS A 76 -2.14 20.01 5.98
N LYS A 77 -0.84 20.34 5.98
CA LYS A 77 -0.32 21.61 5.42
C LYS A 77 -0.37 21.66 3.89
N GLN A 78 -0.58 20.52 3.22
CA GLN A 78 -0.61 20.39 1.77
C GLN A 78 -1.96 19.86 1.27
N PRO A 79 -3.03 20.68 1.31
CA PRO A 79 -4.41 20.24 1.05
C PRO A 79 -4.64 19.67 -0.36
N TYR A 80 -3.76 19.96 -1.33
CA TYR A 80 -3.84 19.40 -2.67
C TYR A 80 -3.37 17.93 -2.71
N LEU A 81 -2.42 17.54 -1.85
CA LEU A 81 -1.98 16.14 -1.71
C LEU A 81 -3.08 15.28 -1.09
N THR A 82 -3.80 15.83 -0.11
CA THR A 82 -4.95 15.15 0.50
C THR A 82 -6.17 15.12 -0.43
N LYS A 83 -6.47 16.18 -1.19
CA LYS A 83 -7.58 16.16 -2.18
C LYS A 83 -7.35 15.15 -3.32
N SER A 84 -6.11 14.96 -3.76
CA SER A 84 -5.77 13.92 -4.75
C SER A 84 -5.86 12.50 -4.17
N SER A 85 -5.73 12.35 -2.85
CA SER A 85 -5.69 11.06 -2.15
C SER A 85 -7.05 10.63 -1.55
N PHE A 86 -8.05 11.53 -1.55
CA PHE A 86 -9.41 11.31 -1.04
C PHE A 86 -10.50 11.66 -2.07
N ASN A 87 -10.28 11.40 -3.37
CA ASN A 87 -11.43 11.13 -4.22
C ASN A 87 -12.00 9.79 -3.71
N THR A 88 -12.99 9.89 -2.83
CA THR A 88 -13.64 8.84 -2.03
C THR A 88 -14.46 7.84 -2.83
N GLU A 89 -14.26 7.78 -4.15
CA GLU A 89 -14.59 6.58 -4.90
C GLU A 89 -13.31 5.82 -5.15
N PRO A 90 -13.12 4.65 -4.53
CA PRO A 90 -12.08 3.77 -5.00
C PRO A 90 -12.53 3.31 -6.40
N LEU A 91 -12.01 3.94 -7.45
CA LEU A 91 -12.21 3.47 -8.82
C LEU A 91 -11.34 2.22 -9.05
N TYR A 92 -11.40 1.23 -8.15
CA TYR A 92 -11.03 -0.13 -8.54
C TYR A 92 -12.23 -0.68 -9.28
N THR A 93 -12.11 -0.82 -10.59
CA THR A 93 -12.95 -1.79 -11.30
C THR A 93 -12.31 -3.15 -11.06
N THR A 94 -12.94 -4.00 -10.25
CA THR A 94 -12.49 -5.39 -10.11
C THR A 94 -12.56 -6.03 -11.47
N HIS A 95 -11.43 -6.52 -11.98
CA HIS A 95 -11.41 -7.20 -13.26
C HIS A 95 -12.28 -8.47 -13.15
N PRO A 96 -13.12 -8.82 -14.14
CA PRO A 96 -13.98 -10.00 -14.07
C PRO A 96 -13.20 -11.31 -13.82
N GLN A 97 -11.92 -11.35 -14.20
CA GLN A 97 -11.03 -12.51 -13.97
C GLN A 97 -10.35 -12.51 -12.60
N ALA A 98 -10.45 -11.43 -11.82
CA ALA A 98 -9.96 -11.35 -10.45
C ALA A 98 -10.98 -11.86 -9.42
N VAL A 99 -12.23 -12.11 -9.85
CA VAL A 99 -13.25 -12.80 -9.06
C VAL A 99 -13.09 -14.29 -9.30
N ASP A 100 -12.74 -15.05 -8.27
CA ASP A 100 -12.74 -16.51 -8.33
C ASP A 100 -14.19 -17.01 -8.41
N PRO A 101 -14.63 -17.62 -9.53
CA PRO A 101 -15.99 -18.13 -9.66
C PRO A 101 -16.26 -19.37 -8.78
N GLN A 102 -15.25 -19.94 -8.14
CA GLN A 102 -15.35 -21.19 -7.36
C GLN A 102 -15.36 -21.02 -5.84
N ALA A 103 -15.42 -19.78 -5.32
CA ALA A 103 -15.77 -19.55 -3.92
C ALA A 103 -17.28 -19.83 -3.70
N VAL A 104 -17.67 -21.10 -3.80
CA VAL A 104 -18.92 -21.59 -3.23
C VAL A 104 -18.74 -21.62 -1.72
N ASP A 105 -19.59 -20.85 -1.03
CA ASP A 105 -19.70 -20.82 0.42
C ASP A 105 -19.71 -22.23 1.00
N TYR A 106 -18.77 -22.50 1.93
CA TYR A 106 -18.80 -23.66 2.84
C TYR A 106 -19.25 -23.21 4.23
#